data_AF-A0A8H3M2P7-F1
#
_entry.id   AF-A0A8H3M2P7-F1
#
_cell.length_a   1.000
_cell.length_b   1.000
_cell.length_c   1.000
_cell.angle_alpha   90.00
_cell.angle_beta   90.00
_cell.angle_gamma   90.00
#
_symmetry.space_group_name_H-M   'P 1'
#
loop_
_entity.id
_entity.type
_entity.pdbx_description
1 polymer ?
#
loop_
_entity_poly.entity_id
_entity_poly.type
_entity_poly.pdbx_seq_one_letter_code
_entity_poly.pdbx_strand_id
1 'polypeptide(L)'
;MKNFSRGDLIPNNRVITDSNYKNDFSLVEGITYNIVHLKSGLNLDIDGNKARVSFESSPYQYWTLRKANNSHYNIINVNLGRNLDSDGQNTYISDPRYNSIYNLYQRWLFKKIEDDLFNIVHVKSRNLDSNGLDVYISDNDNDSKTNPFQQWLFEPSNYNLTAVVTDFEYPPDLKDKLNQYKTRTSLSNYTIENNANVTIKQWIDKTEFKMNTYFLEIRKSDSLAVTKNIGMSYNIGATIFGILGINTGFSGGIRREFHSTHEKVYRESITEMVSYNIRQRIIVPPFNSVIVNSTIDKVIINVPFKAKIRITGKADRLNKSGKVISMTDVEVNAIRCYLQKEDFNVKNITVEGNTLIVDTNGTMNINGYGLETKIETIEIPHKHPKDEPPEPSESPEPELPAPEENKLFYNV
;
A
#
# COMPACT_ATOMS: atom_id res chain seq x y z
N MET A 1 23.63 16.34 0.48
CA MET A 1 23.98 15.08 1.18
C MET A 1 25.19 14.48 0.49
N LYS A 2 26.17 13.90 1.22
CA LYS A 2 27.25 13.15 0.56
C LYS A 2 26.72 11.77 0.17
N ASN A 3 26.69 11.48 -1.13
CA ASN A 3 26.42 10.12 -1.61
C ASN A 3 27.60 9.23 -1.23
N PHE A 4 27.45 8.44 -0.16
CA PHE A 4 28.39 7.38 0.16
C PHE A 4 28.30 6.30 -0.92
N SER A 5 29.44 5.74 -1.33
CA SER A 5 29.44 4.69 -2.34
C SER A 5 28.85 3.41 -1.74
N ARG A 6 28.08 2.66 -2.53
CA ARG A 6 27.52 1.36 -2.08
C ARG A 6 28.62 0.36 -1.69
N GLY A 7 29.86 0.57 -2.15
CA GLY A 7 31.04 -0.23 -1.83
C GLY A 7 31.61 0.02 -0.43
N ASP A 8 31.19 1.06 0.28
CA ASP A 8 31.72 1.40 1.62
C ASP A 8 30.93 0.76 2.77
N LEU A 9 29.74 0.19 2.50
CA LEU A 9 28.91 -0.49 3.50
C LEU A 9 29.47 -1.87 3.85
N ILE A 10 29.17 -2.34 5.07
CA ILE A 10 29.25 -3.77 5.38
C ILE A 10 28.13 -4.46 4.58
N PRO A 11 28.41 -5.51 3.76
CA PRO A 11 27.37 -6.15 2.95
C PRO A 11 26.32 -6.81 3.83
N ASN A 12 25.17 -7.16 3.25
CA ASN A 12 24.20 -8.03 3.89
C ASN A 12 24.33 -9.46 3.34
N ASN A 13 25.51 -10.08 3.50
CA ASN A 13 25.66 -11.51 3.28
C ASN A 13 25.07 -12.30 4.46
N ARG A 14 24.63 -13.53 4.20
CA ARG A 14 24.32 -14.49 5.26
C ARG A 14 25.54 -14.77 6.13
N VAL A 15 25.33 -14.84 7.44
CA VAL A 15 26.34 -15.30 8.40
C VAL A 15 26.51 -16.82 8.31
N ILE A 16 27.76 -17.28 8.20
CA ILE A 16 28.08 -18.71 8.08
C ILE A 16 28.10 -19.33 9.48
N THR A 17 27.13 -20.18 9.72
CA THR A 17 26.90 -20.98 10.93
C THR A 17 27.33 -22.44 10.70
N ASP A 18 27.16 -23.31 11.70
CA ASP A 18 27.25 -24.76 11.55
C ASP A 18 25.98 -25.40 10.91
N SER A 19 24.94 -24.62 10.61
CA SER A 19 23.74 -25.08 9.89
C SER A 19 23.93 -25.08 8.36
N ASN A 20 23.79 -26.26 7.73
CA ASN A 20 23.94 -26.43 6.27
C ASN A 20 22.70 -26.00 5.44
N TYR A 21 21.75 -25.28 6.03
CA TYR A 21 20.50 -24.90 5.37
C TYR A 21 20.71 -23.76 4.38
N LYS A 22 20.63 -24.06 3.08
CA LYS A 22 20.84 -23.07 2.00
C LYS A 22 19.90 -21.86 2.03
N ASN A 23 18.75 -21.96 2.70
CA ASN A 23 17.71 -20.93 2.81
C ASN A 23 17.56 -20.35 4.24
N ASP A 24 18.54 -20.56 5.11
CA ASP A 24 18.61 -19.95 6.43
C ASP A 24 18.96 -18.45 6.27
N PHE A 25 18.13 -17.52 6.73
CA PHE A 25 18.41 -16.07 6.71
C PHE A 25 18.24 -15.45 8.11
N SER A 26 18.20 -16.26 9.17
CA SER A 26 18.09 -15.80 10.56
C SER A 26 19.16 -14.81 10.98
N LEU A 27 20.36 -14.89 10.38
CA LEU A 27 21.51 -14.06 10.73
C LEU A 27 22.28 -13.55 9.49
N VAL A 28 22.49 -12.24 9.42
CA VAL A 28 22.98 -11.51 8.24
C VAL A 28 23.93 -10.38 8.69
N GLU A 29 25.02 -10.14 7.98
CA GLU A 29 25.94 -9.04 8.31
C GLU A 29 25.39 -7.64 7.93
N GLY A 30 25.96 -6.58 8.52
CA GLY A 30 25.72 -5.20 8.11
C GLY A 30 24.33 -4.63 8.40
N ILE A 31 23.47 -5.34 9.14
CA ILE A 31 22.23 -4.81 9.73
C ILE A 31 22.34 -4.73 11.25
N THR A 32 21.46 -3.94 11.87
CA THR A 32 21.44 -3.70 13.31
C THR A 32 20.56 -4.73 14.03
N TYR A 33 21.02 -5.18 15.19
CA TYR A 33 20.39 -6.16 16.07
C TYR A 33 20.40 -5.69 17.52
N ASN A 34 19.39 -6.07 18.28
CA ASN A 34 19.55 -6.34 19.71
C ASN A 34 20.00 -7.81 19.84
N ILE A 35 20.93 -8.09 20.76
CA ILE A 35 21.39 -9.46 21.06
C ILE A 35 20.85 -9.80 22.44
N VAL A 36 19.82 -10.65 22.51
CA VAL A 36 19.04 -10.90 23.73
C VAL A 36 19.53 -12.19 24.38
N HIS A 37 19.88 -12.14 25.67
CA HIS A 37 20.26 -13.30 26.46
C HIS A 37 19.03 -14.13 26.83
N LEU A 38 18.91 -15.36 26.30
CA LEU A 38 17.69 -16.18 26.39
C LEU A 38 17.17 -16.33 27.82
N LYS A 39 18.05 -16.67 28.77
CA LYS A 39 17.63 -17.00 30.14
C LYS A 39 17.10 -15.81 30.93
N SER A 40 17.51 -14.59 30.58
CA SER A 40 17.14 -13.36 31.29
C SER A 40 16.16 -12.46 30.53
N GLY A 41 16.08 -12.59 29.19
CA GLY A 41 15.34 -11.67 28.32
C GLY A 41 15.99 -10.28 28.19
N LEU A 42 17.22 -10.10 28.66
CA LEU A 42 17.94 -8.83 28.69
C LEU A 42 18.88 -8.68 27.47
N ASN A 43 19.08 -7.44 27.01
CA ASN A 43 19.95 -7.12 25.88
C ASN A 43 21.42 -7.05 26.29
N LEU A 44 22.33 -7.57 25.47
CA LEU A 44 23.76 -7.31 25.55
C LEU A 44 24.01 -5.79 25.43
N ASP A 45 24.65 -5.22 26.44
CA ASP A 45 24.90 -3.79 26.61
C ASP A 45 26.36 -3.55 27.05
N ILE A 46 26.83 -2.31 26.94
CA ILE A 46 28.15 -1.89 27.46
C ILE A 46 27.97 -0.84 28.55
N ASP A 47 28.54 -1.10 29.72
CA ASP A 47 28.70 -0.10 30.79
C ASP A 47 30.18 0.26 30.95
N GLY A 48 30.51 1.54 30.68
CA GLY A 48 31.88 2.01 30.51
C GLY A 48 32.60 1.26 29.40
N ASN A 49 33.36 0.22 29.77
CA ASN A 49 33.98 -0.72 28.85
C ASN A 49 33.52 -2.19 29.04
N LYS A 50 32.79 -2.53 30.11
CA LYS A 50 32.43 -3.91 30.43
C LYS A 50 31.19 -4.35 29.64
N ALA A 51 31.18 -5.60 29.19
CA ALA A 51 29.96 -6.21 28.66
C ALA A 51 29.05 -6.66 29.81
N ARG A 52 27.77 -6.32 29.71
CA ARG A 52 26.71 -6.68 30.66
C ARG A 52 25.43 -7.04 29.90
N VAL A 53 24.41 -7.50 30.61
CA VAL A 53 23.04 -7.52 30.10
C VAL A 53 22.17 -6.49 30.82
N SER A 54 21.25 -5.84 30.10
CA SER A 54 20.34 -4.82 30.66
C SER A 54 19.00 -4.77 29.91
N PHE A 55 17.95 -4.30 30.59
CA PHE A 55 16.67 -3.90 30.00
C PHE A 55 16.57 -2.38 29.76
N GLU A 56 17.47 -1.60 30.37
CA GLU A 56 17.45 -0.13 30.28
C GLU A 56 17.79 0.29 28.85
N SER A 57 16.96 1.12 28.21
CA SER A 57 17.20 1.55 26.84
C SER A 57 18.52 2.30 26.73
N SER A 58 19.46 1.74 25.97
CA SER A 58 20.84 2.23 25.84
C SER A 58 21.24 2.24 24.36
N PRO A 59 21.93 3.30 23.86
CA PRO A 59 22.45 3.29 22.50
C PRO A 59 23.56 2.24 22.32
N TYR A 60 24.08 1.65 23.40
CA TYR A 60 25.08 0.59 23.38
C TYR A 60 24.48 -0.82 23.31
N GLN A 61 23.15 -0.98 23.27
CA GLN A 61 22.47 -2.28 23.04
C GLN A 61 22.38 -2.68 21.56
N TYR A 62 22.73 -1.77 20.65
CA TYR A 62 22.67 -2.00 19.22
C TYR A 62 23.99 -2.57 18.69
N TRP A 63 23.90 -3.72 18.01
CA TRP A 63 25.03 -4.48 17.50
C TRP A 63 24.87 -4.79 16.01
N THR A 64 25.98 -4.94 15.29
CA THR A 64 25.99 -5.44 13.91
C THR A 64 27.10 -6.46 13.72
N LEU A 65 26.96 -7.31 12.71
CA LEU A 65 27.94 -8.34 12.40
C LEU A 65 28.75 -7.95 11.16
N ARG A 66 30.05 -8.25 11.18
CA ARG A 66 30.96 -8.08 10.04
C ARG A 66 31.82 -9.31 9.86
N LYS A 67 31.85 -9.88 8.65
CA LYS A 67 32.74 -11.01 8.36
C LYS A 67 34.22 -10.61 8.52
N ALA A 68 34.94 -11.41 9.31
CA ALA A 68 36.38 -11.25 9.54
C ALA A 68 37.18 -12.16 8.60
N ASN A 69 36.95 -13.48 8.65
CA ASN A 69 37.40 -14.47 7.67
C ASN A 69 36.57 -15.75 7.77
N ASN A 70 36.45 -16.54 6.71
CA ASN A 70 35.75 -17.84 6.68
C ASN A 70 34.38 -17.84 7.39
N SER A 71 34.28 -18.43 8.59
CA SER A 71 33.08 -18.49 9.46
C SER A 71 33.22 -17.64 10.74
N HIS A 72 34.22 -16.77 10.80
CA HIS A 72 34.47 -15.86 11.92
C HIS A 72 34.00 -14.44 11.61
N TYR A 73 33.43 -13.79 12.62
CA TYR A 73 32.82 -12.48 12.53
C TYR A 73 33.26 -11.60 13.70
N ASN A 74 33.30 -10.28 13.48
CA ASN A 74 33.27 -9.33 14.60
C ASN A 74 31.81 -9.02 14.93
N ILE A 75 31.54 -8.89 16.23
CA ILE A 75 30.31 -8.27 16.77
C ILE A 75 30.68 -6.82 17.07
N ILE A 76 30.04 -5.87 16.40
CA ILE A 76 30.42 -4.45 16.43
C ILE A 76 29.30 -3.64 17.09
N ASN A 77 29.62 -2.88 18.12
CA ASN A 77 28.69 -1.94 18.74
C ASN A 77 28.40 -0.80 17.77
N VAL A 78 27.11 -0.59 17.46
CA VAL A 78 26.63 0.35 16.43
C VAL A 78 26.96 1.80 16.80
N ASN A 79 26.80 2.18 18.07
CA ASN A 79 27.03 3.53 18.54
C ASN A 79 28.54 3.86 18.70
N LEU A 80 29.33 2.90 19.19
CA LEU A 80 30.77 3.11 19.40
C LEU A 80 31.64 2.85 18.17
N GLY A 81 31.17 2.06 17.20
CA GLY A 81 31.97 1.57 16.07
C GLY A 81 33.13 0.65 16.51
N ARG A 82 32.98 -0.03 17.66
CA ARG A 82 34.01 -0.87 18.30
C ARG A 82 33.58 -2.32 18.40
N ASN A 83 34.55 -3.24 18.38
CA ASN A 83 34.29 -4.68 18.47
C ASN A 83 34.08 -5.13 19.92
N LEU A 84 33.20 -6.11 20.12
CA LEU A 84 33.18 -6.97 21.31
C LEU A 84 34.48 -7.80 21.32
N ASP A 85 35.17 -7.76 22.46
CA ASP A 85 36.52 -8.29 22.66
C ASP A 85 36.55 -9.15 23.94
N SER A 86 37.50 -10.08 24.02
CA SER A 86 37.67 -10.93 25.20
C SER A 86 39.12 -11.36 25.40
N ASP A 87 39.60 -11.34 26.63
CA ASP A 87 40.90 -11.92 27.00
C ASP A 87 40.86 -13.47 27.10
N GLY A 88 39.68 -14.08 26.99
CA GLY A 88 39.43 -15.51 27.19
C GLY A 88 38.67 -15.86 28.48
N GLN A 89 38.47 -14.88 29.37
CA GLN A 89 37.65 -14.97 30.58
C GLN A 89 36.61 -13.84 30.63
N ASN A 90 37.07 -12.59 30.54
CA ASN A 90 36.23 -11.39 30.58
C ASN A 90 35.76 -11.00 29.18
N THR A 91 34.60 -10.35 29.08
CA THR A 91 34.11 -9.75 27.83
C THR A 91 33.95 -8.24 28.00
N TYR A 92 34.42 -7.47 27.01
CA TYR A 92 34.47 -6.01 27.07
C TYR A 92 34.39 -5.38 25.67
N ILE A 93 34.22 -4.06 25.60
CA ILE A 93 34.40 -3.31 24.35
C ILE A 93 35.88 -3.05 24.11
N SER A 94 36.35 -3.32 22.89
CA SER A 94 37.73 -3.10 22.48
C SER A 94 38.19 -1.64 22.57
N ASP A 95 39.50 -1.46 22.73
CA ASP A 95 40.16 -0.17 22.52
C ASP A 95 40.15 0.19 21.02
N PRO A 96 39.83 1.45 20.63
CA PRO A 96 39.82 1.88 19.22
C PRO A 96 41.10 1.55 18.43
N ARG A 97 42.27 1.51 19.09
CA ARG A 97 43.57 1.21 18.47
C ARG A 97 43.71 -0.26 18.06
N TYR A 98 42.90 -1.14 18.63
CA TYR A 98 42.94 -2.59 18.40
C TYR A 98 41.71 -3.12 17.65
N ASN A 99 40.75 -2.25 17.27
CA ASN A 99 39.63 -2.57 16.39
C ASN A 99 40.12 -3.16 15.06
N SER A 100 40.01 -4.48 14.87
CA SER A 100 40.52 -5.12 13.67
C SER A 100 39.83 -6.44 13.34
N ILE A 101 39.47 -6.62 12.06
CA ILE A 101 39.05 -7.92 11.52
C ILE A 101 40.15 -8.99 11.65
N TYR A 102 41.40 -8.58 11.89
CA TYR A 102 42.54 -9.48 12.07
C TYR A 102 42.81 -9.85 13.53
N ASN A 103 42.24 -9.13 14.51
CA ASN A 103 42.43 -9.46 15.93
C ASN A 103 41.63 -10.73 16.29
N LEU A 104 42.34 -11.76 16.75
CA LEU A 104 41.74 -13.04 17.14
C LEU A 104 40.84 -12.96 18.38
N TYR A 105 41.06 -11.97 19.26
CA TYR A 105 40.29 -11.77 20.49
C TYR A 105 38.93 -11.09 20.25
N GLN A 106 38.72 -10.56 19.05
CA GLN A 106 37.48 -9.92 18.61
C GLN A 106 36.65 -10.79 17.66
N ARG A 107 37.02 -12.07 17.52
CA ARG A 107 36.42 -12.99 16.55
C ARG A 107 35.51 -14.01 17.23
N TRP A 108 34.32 -14.12 16.65
CA TRP A 108 33.22 -14.92 17.16
C TRP A 108 32.70 -15.86 16.07
N LEU A 109 32.28 -17.06 16.47
CA LEU A 109 31.51 -17.98 15.65
C LEU A 109 30.07 -18.03 16.17
N PHE A 110 29.12 -18.30 15.28
CA PHE A 110 27.73 -18.52 15.64
C PHE A 110 27.37 -19.98 15.39
N LYS A 111 27.11 -20.73 16.46
CA LYS A 111 26.59 -22.11 16.37
C LYS A 111 25.08 -22.04 16.50
N LYS A 112 24.35 -22.50 15.49
CA LYS A 112 22.89 -22.47 15.47
C LYS A 112 22.34 -23.61 16.33
N ILE A 113 21.27 -23.31 17.07
CA ILE A 113 20.55 -24.28 17.89
C ILE A 113 19.23 -24.61 17.18
N GLU A 114 18.35 -23.62 17.11
CA GLU A 114 17.08 -23.62 16.39
C GLU A 114 16.77 -22.20 15.91
N ASP A 115 15.94 -22.05 14.87
CA ASP A 115 15.40 -20.78 14.33
C ASP A 115 16.32 -19.54 14.39
N ASP A 116 16.27 -18.79 15.49
CA ASP A 116 17.02 -17.55 15.71
C ASP A 116 17.93 -17.58 16.94
N LEU A 117 18.10 -18.77 17.52
CA LEU A 117 18.82 -19.04 18.76
C LEU A 117 20.21 -19.61 18.47
N PHE A 118 21.23 -18.98 19.06
CA PHE A 118 22.63 -19.30 18.82
C PHE A 118 23.43 -19.39 20.12
N ASN A 119 24.47 -20.23 20.12
CA ASN A 119 25.63 -19.95 20.97
C ASN A 119 26.58 -19.02 20.21
N ILE A 120 27.10 -18.00 20.91
CA ILE A 120 28.16 -17.13 20.43
C ILE A 120 29.47 -17.68 21.00
N VAL A 121 30.42 -18.06 20.16
CA VAL A 121 31.64 -18.78 20.59
C VAL A 121 32.87 -17.95 20.30
N HIS A 122 33.71 -17.72 21.30
CA HIS A 122 34.98 -17.01 21.10
C HIS A 122 36.00 -17.90 20.38
N VAL A 123 36.64 -17.42 19.31
CA VAL A 123 37.54 -18.23 18.46
C VAL A 123 38.73 -18.85 19.23
N LYS A 124 39.15 -18.24 20.34
CA LYS A 124 40.25 -18.72 21.20
C LYS A 124 39.82 -19.40 22.51
N SER A 125 38.52 -19.44 22.81
CA SER A 125 38.02 -19.96 24.09
C SER A 125 36.67 -20.66 23.90
N ARG A 126 35.68 -20.32 24.72
CA ARG A 126 34.41 -21.05 24.88
C ARG A 126 33.19 -20.17 24.56
N ASN A 127 31.98 -20.60 24.92
CA ASN A 127 30.75 -19.83 24.71
C ASN A 127 30.74 -18.51 25.49
N LEU A 128 30.06 -17.50 24.94
CA LEU A 128 29.63 -16.29 25.64
C LEU A 128 28.50 -16.64 26.59
N ASP A 129 28.65 -16.28 27.86
CA ASP A 129 27.80 -16.67 28.98
C ASP A 129 27.37 -15.40 29.75
N SER A 130 26.28 -15.49 30.51
CA SER A 130 25.84 -14.43 31.40
C SER A 130 25.09 -14.98 32.60
N ASN A 131 25.44 -14.50 33.79
CA ASN A 131 24.72 -14.78 35.04
C ASN A 131 23.40 -14.00 35.17
N GLY A 132 22.99 -13.23 34.14
CA GLY A 132 21.86 -12.30 34.19
C GLY A 132 22.22 -10.87 34.59
N LEU A 133 23.50 -10.57 34.79
CA LEU A 133 24.05 -9.23 35.02
C LEU A 133 25.31 -9.01 34.18
N ASP A 134 26.37 -9.74 34.48
CA ASP A 134 27.67 -9.67 33.79
C ASP A 134 27.66 -10.56 32.53
N VAL A 135 28.54 -10.24 31.58
CA VAL A 135 28.78 -11.05 30.37
C VAL A 135 30.25 -11.44 30.32
N TYR A 136 30.51 -12.74 30.22
CA TYR A 136 31.84 -13.34 30.32
C TYR A 136 31.97 -14.55 29.38
N ILE A 137 33.13 -15.18 29.37
CA ILE A 137 33.33 -16.47 28.68
C ILE A 137 33.08 -17.60 29.69
N SER A 138 32.26 -18.58 29.30
CA SER A 138 31.90 -19.74 30.12
C SER A 138 33.13 -20.45 30.70
N ASP A 139 32.97 -21.16 31.82
CA ASP A 139 34.00 -22.08 32.35
C ASP A 139 33.94 -23.46 31.71
N ASN A 140 35.03 -24.23 31.82
CA ASN A 140 35.15 -25.57 31.22
C ASN A 140 33.97 -26.50 31.57
N ASP A 141 33.54 -26.49 32.83
CA ASP A 141 32.50 -27.41 33.33
C ASP A 141 31.08 -27.02 32.88
N ASN A 142 30.90 -25.79 32.41
CA ASN A 142 29.60 -25.23 32.03
C ASN A 142 29.44 -25.02 30.51
N ASP A 143 30.49 -25.18 29.70
CA ASP A 143 30.45 -24.93 28.25
C ASP A 143 29.60 -25.97 27.51
N SER A 144 28.34 -25.61 27.17
CA SER A 144 27.39 -26.55 26.57
C SER A 144 26.43 -25.87 25.60
N LYS A 145 26.15 -26.54 24.47
CA LYS A 145 25.11 -26.12 23.52
C LYS A 145 23.71 -26.04 24.16
N THR A 146 23.45 -26.82 25.22
CA THR A 146 22.14 -26.90 25.88
C THR A 146 22.00 -25.99 27.11
N ASN A 147 23.05 -25.25 27.51
CA ASN A 147 22.98 -24.35 28.65
C ASN A 147 22.25 -23.05 28.26
N PRO A 148 21.04 -22.74 28.79
CA PRO A 148 20.28 -21.55 28.39
C PRO A 148 20.95 -20.22 28.79
N PHE A 149 21.93 -20.24 29.70
CA PHE A 149 22.73 -19.05 30.05
C PHE A 149 23.78 -18.70 28.97
N GLN A 150 24.00 -19.58 27.98
CA GLN A 150 24.93 -19.40 26.85
C GLN A 150 24.21 -19.22 25.51
N GLN A 151 22.90 -19.02 25.54
CA GLN A 151 22.03 -18.96 24.36
C GLN A 151 21.53 -17.54 24.13
N TRP A 152 21.62 -17.09 22.88
CA TRP A 152 21.41 -15.70 22.49
C TRP A 152 20.51 -15.63 21.26
N LEU A 153 19.48 -14.79 21.33
CA LEU A 153 18.59 -14.45 20.22
C LEU A 153 19.10 -13.19 19.52
N PHE A 154 18.98 -13.15 18.19
CA PHE A 154 19.31 -11.97 17.39
C PHE A 154 18.02 -11.33 16.87
N GLU A 155 17.60 -10.23 17.48
CA GLU A 155 16.41 -9.47 17.07
C GLU A 155 16.81 -8.29 16.19
N PRO A 156 16.49 -8.28 14.88
CA PRO A 156 16.84 -7.14 14.04
C PRO A 156 16.08 -5.88 14.48
N SER A 157 16.76 -4.74 14.47
CA SER A 157 16.18 -3.46 14.90
C SER A 157 16.54 -2.33 13.94
N ASN A 158 15.88 -1.17 14.11
CA ASN A 158 16.07 0.03 13.29
C ASN A 158 15.93 -0.23 11.78
N TYR A 159 14.88 -0.94 11.38
CA TYR A 159 14.54 -1.24 9.98
C TYR A 159 13.09 -0.87 9.64
N ASN A 160 12.82 -0.75 8.34
CA ASN A 160 11.48 -0.60 7.78
C ASN A 160 11.41 -1.33 6.44
N LEU A 161 10.41 -2.19 6.27
CA LEU A 161 10.08 -2.86 5.02
C LEU A 161 8.96 -2.10 4.29
N THR A 162 9.15 -1.89 2.99
CA THR A 162 8.14 -1.28 2.13
C THR A 162 7.72 -2.26 1.06
N ALA A 163 6.43 -2.60 1.07
CA ALA A 163 5.77 -3.41 0.06
C ALA A 163 4.90 -2.54 -0.85
N VAL A 164 5.06 -2.68 -2.17
CA VAL A 164 4.28 -1.95 -3.16
C VAL A 164 3.64 -2.93 -4.13
N VAL A 165 2.31 -2.91 -4.22
CA VAL A 165 1.57 -3.62 -5.26
C VAL A 165 1.64 -2.80 -6.55
N THR A 166 2.14 -3.42 -7.61
CA THR A 166 2.41 -2.81 -8.92
C THR A 166 2.28 -3.87 -10.02
N ASP A 167 2.55 -3.51 -11.27
CA ASP A 167 2.51 -4.41 -12.44
C ASP A 167 1.13 -5.07 -12.58
N PHE A 168 0.09 -4.25 -12.49
CA PHE A 168 -1.30 -4.70 -12.64
C PHE A 168 -1.57 -5.18 -14.07
N GLU A 169 -1.87 -6.46 -14.21
CA GLU A 169 -2.27 -7.13 -15.45
C GLU A 169 -3.77 -7.42 -15.41
N TYR A 170 -4.48 -6.92 -16.43
CA TYR A 170 -5.93 -7.06 -16.60
C TYR A 170 -6.26 -8.10 -17.69
N PRO A 171 -7.51 -8.61 -17.75
CA PRO A 171 -7.91 -9.54 -18.81
C PRO A 171 -7.71 -8.92 -20.20
N PRO A 172 -7.09 -9.62 -21.16
CA PRO A 172 -6.76 -9.05 -22.47
C PRO A 172 -8.00 -8.70 -23.30
N ASP A 173 -9.12 -9.40 -23.05
CA ASP A 173 -10.43 -9.25 -23.66
C ASP A 173 -11.33 -8.20 -22.97
N LEU A 174 -10.82 -7.50 -21.94
CA LEU A 174 -11.57 -6.52 -21.15
C LEU A 174 -12.17 -5.40 -22.02
N LYS A 175 -11.43 -4.95 -23.05
CA LYS A 175 -11.87 -3.88 -23.96
C LYS A 175 -13.01 -4.36 -24.86
N ASP A 176 -12.90 -5.57 -25.41
CA ASP A 176 -13.88 -6.11 -26.35
C ASP A 176 -15.22 -6.42 -25.66
N LYS A 177 -15.17 -6.79 -24.38
CA LYS A 177 -16.35 -7.02 -23.54
C LYS A 177 -16.91 -5.76 -22.87
N LEU A 178 -16.27 -4.60 -22.99
CA LEU A 178 -16.64 -3.39 -22.25
C LEU A 178 -18.11 -2.96 -22.45
N ASN A 179 -18.64 -3.13 -23.67
CA ASN A 179 -20.00 -2.69 -24.01
C ASN A 179 -21.09 -3.34 -23.14
N GLN A 180 -20.89 -4.56 -22.62
CA GLN A 180 -21.87 -5.21 -21.75
C GLN A 180 -21.94 -4.61 -20.33
N TYR A 181 -20.96 -3.77 -19.97
CA TYR A 181 -20.86 -3.06 -18.69
C TYR A 181 -21.18 -1.56 -18.80
N LYS A 182 -21.50 -1.08 -20.02
CA LYS A 182 -21.86 0.31 -20.31
C LYS A 182 -23.38 0.49 -20.28
N THR A 183 -23.86 1.39 -19.44
CA THR A 183 -25.25 1.85 -19.43
C THR A 183 -25.31 3.34 -19.72
N ARG A 184 -26.14 3.75 -20.68
CA ARG A 184 -26.39 5.16 -20.95
C ARG A 184 -27.21 5.77 -19.82
N THR A 185 -26.76 6.88 -19.24
CA THR A 185 -27.43 7.54 -18.12
C THR A 185 -27.56 9.05 -18.34
N SER A 186 -28.50 9.68 -17.65
CA SER A 186 -28.75 11.12 -17.78
C SER A 186 -27.61 11.92 -17.15
N LEU A 187 -27.02 12.79 -17.97
CA LEU A 187 -26.08 13.81 -17.51
C LEU A 187 -26.85 15.08 -17.11
N SER A 188 -27.74 15.56 -17.99
CA SER A 188 -28.62 16.71 -17.77
C SER A 188 -29.87 16.67 -18.68
N ASN A 189 -30.95 17.37 -18.30
CA ASN A 189 -32.17 17.54 -19.11
C ASN A 189 -32.68 18.98 -18.95
N TYR A 190 -33.02 19.64 -20.07
CA TYR A 190 -33.61 20.98 -20.13
C TYR A 190 -34.72 21.05 -21.17
N THR A 191 -35.71 21.92 -20.96
CA THR A 191 -36.66 22.34 -22.00
C THR A 191 -36.38 23.81 -22.34
N ILE A 192 -36.33 24.14 -23.63
CA ILE A 192 -36.30 25.51 -24.14
C ILE A 192 -37.61 25.76 -24.87
N GLU A 193 -38.40 26.72 -24.40
CA GLU A 193 -39.70 27.06 -24.98
C GLU A 193 -39.59 28.29 -25.89
N ASN A 194 -40.26 28.26 -27.03
CA ASN A 194 -40.39 29.41 -27.92
C ASN A 194 -41.84 29.73 -28.22
N ASN A 195 -42.41 30.63 -27.44
CA ASN A 195 -43.78 31.12 -27.60
C ASN A 195 -43.91 32.23 -28.67
N ALA A 196 -42.84 32.56 -29.41
CA ALA A 196 -42.82 33.64 -30.39
C ALA A 196 -42.98 33.12 -31.83
N ASN A 197 -43.51 33.98 -32.71
CA ASN A 197 -43.63 33.71 -34.15
C ASN A 197 -42.29 33.91 -34.92
N VAL A 198 -41.15 33.62 -34.29
CA VAL A 198 -39.81 33.75 -34.86
C VAL A 198 -38.92 32.63 -34.34
N THR A 199 -37.94 32.17 -35.13
CA THR A 199 -36.97 31.17 -34.66
C THR A 199 -36.01 31.80 -33.65
N ILE A 200 -35.88 31.23 -32.46
CA ILE A 200 -34.89 31.67 -31.46
C ILE A 200 -33.63 30.79 -31.49
N LYS A 201 -32.52 31.37 -31.01
CA LYS A 201 -31.23 30.67 -30.83
C LYS A 201 -30.78 30.89 -29.40
N GLN A 202 -30.61 29.81 -28.65
CA GLN A 202 -30.21 29.86 -27.25
C GLN A 202 -28.94 29.03 -27.03
N TRP A 203 -28.05 29.53 -26.16
CA TRP A 203 -26.89 28.79 -25.70
C TRP A 203 -27.24 28.04 -24.41
N ILE A 204 -26.82 26.78 -24.36
CA ILE A 204 -26.61 26.04 -23.12
C ILE A 204 -25.10 26.10 -22.86
N ASP A 205 -24.71 26.63 -21.72
CA ASP A 205 -23.37 26.53 -21.13
C ASP A 205 -23.55 26.07 -19.69
N LYS A 206 -23.31 24.78 -19.41
CA LYS A 206 -23.47 24.23 -18.06
C LYS A 206 -22.37 23.24 -17.73
N THR A 207 -21.83 23.35 -16.51
CA THR A 207 -21.00 22.31 -15.91
C THR A 207 -21.85 21.37 -15.05
N GLU A 208 -21.77 20.07 -15.32
CA GLU A 208 -22.34 18.99 -14.51
C GLU A 208 -21.23 18.22 -13.79
N PHE A 209 -21.48 17.80 -12.55
CA PHE A 209 -20.53 17.00 -11.77
C PHE A 209 -21.06 15.59 -11.54
N LYS A 210 -20.18 14.59 -11.63
CA LYS A 210 -20.47 13.20 -11.27
C LYS A 210 -19.35 12.67 -10.36
N MET A 211 -19.66 11.66 -9.58
CA MET A 211 -18.70 11.01 -8.68
C MET A 211 -18.39 9.61 -9.20
N ASN A 212 -17.12 9.38 -9.56
CA ASN A 212 -16.57 8.06 -9.79
C ASN A 212 -16.24 7.41 -8.44
N THR A 213 -16.39 6.09 -8.34
CA THR A 213 -15.95 5.30 -7.18
C THR A 213 -15.18 4.07 -7.63
N TYR A 214 -14.02 3.85 -7.01
CA TYR A 214 -13.12 2.73 -7.26
C TYR A 214 -12.91 1.98 -5.95
N PHE A 215 -13.07 0.67 -5.94
CA PHE A 215 -12.82 -0.17 -4.77
C PHE A 215 -11.83 -1.27 -5.16
N LEU A 216 -10.67 -1.25 -4.52
CA LEU A 216 -9.60 -2.22 -4.72
C LEU A 216 -9.69 -3.29 -3.64
N GLU A 217 -9.75 -4.55 -4.06
CA GLU A 217 -9.65 -5.70 -3.16
C GLU A 217 -8.48 -6.61 -3.57
N ILE A 218 -7.56 -6.87 -2.64
CA ILE A 218 -6.46 -7.83 -2.81
C ILE A 218 -6.58 -8.91 -1.74
N ARG A 219 -6.57 -10.18 -2.16
CA ARG A 219 -6.57 -11.30 -1.21
C ARG A 219 -5.27 -11.27 -0.40
N LYS A 220 -5.32 -11.40 0.94
CA LYS A 220 -4.12 -11.76 1.72
C LYS A 220 -3.84 -13.25 1.50
N SER A 221 -3.47 -13.62 0.28
CA SER A 221 -3.14 -14.99 -0.11
C SER A 221 -1.74 -15.34 0.38
N ASP A 222 -1.65 -15.90 1.59
CA ASP A 222 -0.43 -16.49 2.17
C ASP A 222 0.78 -15.55 2.29
N SER A 223 0.56 -14.24 2.06
CA SER A 223 1.62 -13.28 1.73
C SER A 223 1.35 -11.90 2.33
N LEU A 224 2.12 -11.58 3.36
CA LEU A 224 2.41 -10.25 3.92
C LEU A 224 1.25 -9.59 4.67
N ALA A 225 1.31 -9.66 5.99
CA ALA A 225 0.58 -8.77 6.87
C ALA A 225 1.24 -7.38 6.88
N VAL A 226 0.43 -6.31 6.92
CA VAL A 226 0.89 -4.99 7.37
C VAL A 226 1.15 -5.11 8.86
N THR A 227 2.40 -4.86 9.25
CA THR A 227 2.84 -4.87 10.65
C THR A 227 3.49 -3.52 10.97
N LYS A 228 3.88 -3.30 12.22
CA LYS A 228 4.60 -2.09 12.64
C LYS A 228 5.87 -1.83 11.81
N ASN A 229 6.45 -2.87 11.21
CA ASN A 229 7.71 -2.84 10.46
C ASN A 229 7.50 -3.00 8.94
N ILE A 230 6.27 -3.26 8.49
CA ILE A 230 5.94 -3.56 7.08
C ILE A 230 4.81 -2.63 6.61
N GLY A 231 5.18 -1.54 5.94
CA GLY A 231 4.23 -0.68 5.23
C GLY A 231 3.82 -1.28 3.89
N MET A 232 2.52 -1.24 3.56
CA MET A 232 2.01 -1.73 2.27
C MET A 232 1.25 -0.64 1.52
N SER A 233 1.52 -0.51 0.22
CA SER A 233 0.91 0.47 -0.68
C SER A 233 0.60 -0.14 -2.04
N TYR A 234 -0.12 0.59 -2.89
CA TYR A 234 -0.39 0.20 -4.28
C TYR A 234 -0.21 1.36 -5.25
N ASN A 235 0.12 1.01 -6.49
CA ASN A 235 0.30 1.92 -7.62
C ASN A 235 -0.42 1.35 -8.85
N ILE A 236 -1.71 1.68 -8.99
CA ILE A 236 -2.51 1.34 -10.18
C ILE A 236 -2.18 2.35 -11.27
N GLY A 237 -1.71 1.91 -12.43
CA GLY A 237 -1.43 2.78 -13.57
C GLY A 237 -2.69 3.30 -14.27
N ALA A 238 -2.59 4.44 -14.96
CA ALA A 238 -3.73 5.06 -15.66
C ALA A 238 -4.33 4.21 -16.81
N THR A 239 -3.62 3.18 -17.27
CA THR A 239 -4.01 2.30 -18.38
C THR A 239 -5.42 1.72 -18.23
N ILE A 240 -5.84 1.36 -17.01
CA ILE A 240 -7.18 0.80 -16.77
C ILE A 240 -8.30 1.81 -17.09
N PHE A 241 -8.11 3.09 -16.77
CA PHE A 241 -9.10 4.12 -17.06
C PHE A 241 -9.22 4.39 -18.56
N GLY A 242 -8.10 4.33 -19.28
CA GLY A 242 -8.07 4.38 -20.75
C GLY A 242 -8.74 3.17 -21.42
N ILE A 243 -8.53 1.95 -20.91
CA ILE A 243 -9.20 0.74 -21.40
C ILE A 243 -10.72 0.85 -21.22
N LEU A 244 -11.17 1.37 -20.08
CA LEU A 244 -12.60 1.50 -19.74
C LEU A 244 -13.27 2.77 -20.29
N GLY A 245 -12.50 3.70 -20.89
CA GLY A 245 -13.00 4.97 -21.42
C GLY A 245 -13.58 5.92 -20.35
N ILE A 246 -13.09 5.82 -19.10
CA ILE A 246 -13.58 6.59 -17.95
C ILE A 246 -12.95 7.98 -17.93
N ASN A 247 -13.77 9.02 -17.70
CA ASN A 247 -13.27 10.36 -17.42
C ASN A 247 -12.66 10.39 -16.01
N THR A 248 -11.41 10.82 -15.87
CA THR A 248 -10.68 10.88 -14.59
C THR A 248 -9.56 11.91 -14.64
N GLY A 249 -9.25 12.52 -13.50
CA GLY A 249 -8.08 13.36 -13.28
C GLY A 249 -6.81 12.57 -12.90
N PHE A 250 -6.89 11.26 -12.69
CA PHE A 250 -5.77 10.38 -12.35
C PHE A 250 -4.80 10.12 -13.53
N SER A 251 -4.18 11.18 -14.05
CA SER A 251 -3.23 11.16 -15.18
C SER A 251 -2.06 10.18 -14.99
N GLY A 252 -1.55 10.04 -13.77
CA GLY A 252 -0.51 9.07 -13.40
C GLY A 252 -1.02 7.75 -12.80
N GLY A 253 -2.33 7.57 -12.73
CA GLY A 253 -2.98 6.48 -11.99
C GLY A 253 -3.24 6.80 -10.52
N ILE A 254 -3.53 5.77 -9.70
CA ILE A 254 -3.85 5.88 -8.27
C ILE A 254 -2.72 5.32 -7.42
N ARG A 255 -2.25 6.12 -6.46
CA ARG A 255 -1.25 5.72 -5.45
C ARG A 255 -1.77 6.01 -4.04
N ARG A 256 -1.86 4.98 -3.20
CA ARG A 256 -2.25 5.06 -1.77
C ARG A 256 -1.59 3.95 -0.97
N GLU A 257 -1.63 4.10 0.35
CA GLU A 257 -1.28 3.07 1.32
C GLU A 257 -2.53 2.22 1.65
N PHE A 258 -2.31 1.04 2.23
CA PHE A 258 -3.37 0.22 2.83
C PHE A 258 -3.40 0.46 4.34
N HIS A 259 -4.55 0.85 4.88
CA HIS A 259 -4.67 1.21 6.30
C HIS A 259 -5.25 0.08 7.19
N SER A 260 -5.60 -1.08 6.61
CA SER A 260 -6.31 -2.18 7.33
C SER A 260 -5.39 -3.18 8.04
N THR A 261 -5.44 -3.16 9.37
CA THR A 261 -4.73 -4.06 10.28
C THR A 261 -5.49 -5.35 10.67
N HIS A 262 -6.76 -5.53 10.26
CA HIS A 262 -7.65 -6.53 10.90
C HIS A 262 -8.27 -7.62 9.99
N GLU A 263 -8.32 -7.46 8.66
CA GLU A 263 -9.48 -7.97 7.88
C GLU A 263 -9.29 -9.21 6.96
N LYS A 264 -8.18 -9.97 7.03
CA LYS A 264 -7.84 -11.09 6.08
C LYS A 264 -7.80 -10.77 4.56
N VAL A 265 -8.18 -9.58 4.14
CA VAL A 265 -8.16 -9.03 2.77
C VAL A 265 -7.64 -7.59 2.87
N TYR A 266 -6.99 -7.06 1.84
CA TYR A 266 -6.68 -5.62 1.76
C TYR A 266 -7.73 -4.93 0.89
N ARG A 267 -8.34 -3.88 1.44
CA ARG A 267 -9.47 -3.16 0.85
C ARG A 267 -9.24 -1.67 0.97
N GLU A 268 -9.40 -0.95 -0.13
CA GLU A 268 -9.38 0.51 -0.16
C GLU A 268 -10.43 1.05 -1.14
N SER A 269 -11.02 2.20 -0.80
CA SER A 269 -12.00 2.89 -1.64
C SER A 269 -11.52 4.30 -1.97
N ILE A 270 -11.60 4.66 -3.25
CA ILE A 270 -11.30 5.99 -3.76
C ILE A 270 -12.57 6.56 -4.37
N THR A 271 -12.89 7.80 -4.05
CA THR A 271 -13.90 8.59 -4.77
C THR A 271 -13.21 9.73 -5.51
N GLU A 272 -13.75 10.09 -6.67
CA GLU A 272 -13.27 11.20 -7.49
C GLU A 272 -14.46 11.97 -8.06
N MET A 273 -14.45 13.29 -7.94
CA MET A 273 -15.44 14.15 -8.60
C MET A 273 -14.91 14.59 -9.96
N VAL A 274 -15.69 14.31 -11.01
CA VAL A 274 -15.37 14.67 -12.41
C VAL A 274 -16.43 15.62 -12.97
N SER A 275 -15.99 16.56 -13.80
CA SER A 275 -16.83 17.62 -14.38
C SER A 275 -17.01 17.44 -15.88
N TYR A 276 -18.20 17.75 -16.37
CA TYR A 276 -18.57 17.77 -17.79
C TYR A 276 -19.08 19.15 -18.16
N ASN A 277 -18.42 19.82 -19.10
CA ASN A 277 -18.85 21.12 -19.60
C ASN A 277 -19.65 20.94 -20.89
N ILE A 278 -20.95 21.21 -20.84
CA ILE A 278 -21.91 21.08 -21.93
C ILE A 278 -22.10 22.47 -22.54
N ARG A 279 -21.56 22.66 -23.75
CA ARG A 279 -21.66 23.91 -24.52
C ARG A 279 -22.26 23.66 -25.89
N GLN A 280 -23.54 23.99 -26.04
CA GLN A 280 -24.28 23.76 -27.27
C GLN A 280 -25.19 24.95 -27.61
N ARG A 281 -25.24 25.33 -28.89
CA ARG A 281 -26.25 26.26 -29.40
C ARG A 281 -27.44 25.49 -29.93
N ILE A 282 -28.61 25.75 -29.36
CA ILE A 282 -29.88 25.15 -29.75
C ILE A 282 -30.67 26.16 -30.59
N ILE A 283 -31.35 25.67 -31.61
CA ILE A 283 -32.26 26.43 -32.47
C ILE A 283 -33.66 25.91 -32.16
N VAL A 284 -34.60 26.80 -31.85
CA VAL A 284 -35.99 26.43 -31.53
C VAL A 284 -36.92 27.13 -32.54
N PRO A 285 -37.68 26.38 -33.36
CA PRO A 285 -38.64 26.94 -34.31
C PRO A 285 -39.72 27.80 -33.62
N PRO A 286 -40.47 28.63 -34.38
CA PRO A 286 -41.62 29.37 -33.84
C PRO A 286 -42.65 28.43 -33.21
N PHE A 287 -43.31 28.86 -32.12
CA PHE A 287 -44.39 28.12 -31.43
C PHE A 287 -44.07 26.64 -31.16
N ASN A 288 -42.87 26.39 -30.64
CA ASN A 288 -42.32 25.05 -30.45
C ASN A 288 -41.45 25.05 -29.18
N SER A 289 -41.32 23.90 -28.53
CA SER A 289 -40.40 23.70 -27.41
C SER A 289 -39.43 22.58 -27.73
N VAL A 290 -38.15 22.73 -27.37
CA VAL A 290 -37.13 21.70 -27.55
C VAL A 290 -36.69 21.17 -26.19
N ILE A 291 -36.91 19.88 -25.94
CA ILE A 291 -36.21 19.15 -24.88
C ILE A 291 -34.78 18.87 -25.36
N VAL A 292 -33.80 19.16 -24.51
CA VAL A 292 -32.37 18.89 -24.71
C VAL A 292 -31.92 17.91 -23.65
N ASN A 293 -31.73 16.66 -24.05
CA ASN A 293 -31.24 15.58 -23.19
C ASN A 293 -29.74 15.39 -23.43
N SER A 294 -28.92 15.61 -22.41
CA SER A 294 -27.53 15.18 -22.41
C SER A 294 -27.41 13.86 -21.66
N THR A 295 -26.81 12.87 -22.31
CA THR A 295 -26.57 11.55 -21.74
C THR A 295 -25.10 11.20 -21.81
N ILE A 296 -24.67 10.28 -20.95
CA ILE A 296 -23.28 9.84 -20.82
C ILE A 296 -23.23 8.34 -20.56
N ASP A 297 -22.14 7.69 -20.96
CA ASP A 297 -21.88 6.31 -20.54
C ASP A 297 -21.56 6.24 -19.05
N LYS A 298 -22.10 5.22 -18.39
CA LYS A 298 -21.70 4.80 -17.05
C LYS A 298 -21.18 3.36 -17.12
N VAL A 299 -19.98 3.14 -16.62
CA VAL A 299 -19.34 1.82 -16.57
C VAL A 299 -19.45 1.29 -15.14
N ILE A 300 -20.06 0.12 -14.95
CA ILE A 300 -20.10 -0.59 -13.67
C ILE A 300 -19.53 -2.00 -13.90
N ILE A 301 -18.35 -2.27 -13.36
CA ILE A 301 -17.58 -3.48 -13.68
C ILE A 301 -16.73 -3.96 -12.49
N ASN A 302 -16.60 -5.28 -12.34
CA ASN A 302 -15.62 -5.92 -11.48
C ASN A 302 -14.49 -6.46 -12.35
N VAL A 303 -13.31 -5.83 -12.30
CA VAL A 303 -12.14 -6.23 -13.10
C VAL A 303 -11.22 -7.09 -12.23
N PRO A 304 -11.10 -8.42 -12.46
CA PRO A 304 -10.07 -9.21 -11.82
C PRO A 304 -8.69 -8.80 -12.36
N PHE A 305 -7.64 -8.93 -11.57
CA PHE A 305 -6.27 -8.64 -12.01
C PHE A 305 -5.25 -9.60 -11.39
N LYS A 306 -4.11 -9.72 -12.04
CA LYS A 306 -2.85 -10.16 -11.43
C LYS A 306 -1.99 -8.93 -11.14
N ALA A 307 -1.12 -9.03 -10.15
CA ALA A 307 -0.17 -7.96 -9.82
C ALA A 307 1.07 -8.55 -9.13
N LYS A 308 2.08 -7.73 -8.90
CA LYS A 308 3.30 -8.08 -8.17
C LYS A 308 3.45 -7.20 -6.94
N ILE A 309 3.73 -7.83 -5.79
CA ILE A 309 4.17 -7.17 -4.57
C ILE A 309 5.70 -7.07 -4.63
N ARG A 310 6.23 -5.85 -4.77
CA ARG A 310 7.66 -5.57 -4.65
C ARG A 310 7.99 -5.17 -3.22
N ILE A 311 8.82 -5.96 -2.56
CA ILE A 311 9.28 -5.73 -1.18
C ILE A 311 10.73 -5.23 -1.21
N THR A 312 10.95 -4.07 -0.60
CA THR A 312 12.25 -3.43 -0.38
C THR A 312 12.44 -3.15 1.11
N GLY A 313 13.68 -2.90 1.54
CA GLY A 313 13.98 -2.62 2.94
C GLY A 313 15.01 -1.50 3.12
N LYS A 314 14.85 -0.76 4.21
CA LYS A 314 15.82 0.22 4.70
C LYS A 314 16.14 -0.07 6.16
N ALA A 315 17.39 0.17 6.55
CA ALA A 315 17.80 0.02 7.93
C ALA A 315 19.01 0.92 8.26
N ASP A 316 19.29 1.05 9.54
CA ASP A 316 20.56 1.59 10.01
C ASP A 316 21.67 0.57 9.75
N ARG A 317 22.61 0.94 8.86
CA ARG A 317 23.74 0.10 8.42
C ARG A 317 25.06 0.73 8.82
N LEU A 318 26.06 -0.08 9.19
CA LEU A 318 27.42 0.42 9.38
C LEU A 318 28.21 0.37 8.07
N ASN A 319 29.03 1.41 7.89
CA ASN A 319 30.10 1.39 6.90
C ASN A 319 31.34 0.65 7.42
N LYS A 320 32.30 0.38 6.53
CA LYS A 320 33.57 -0.30 6.84
C LYS A 320 34.47 0.46 7.82
N SER A 321 34.21 1.75 8.06
CA SER A 321 34.90 2.59 9.04
C SER A 321 34.17 2.68 10.39
N GLY A 322 33.16 1.85 10.64
CA GLY A 322 32.44 1.81 11.92
C GLY A 322 31.39 2.91 12.12
N LYS A 323 31.07 3.70 11.09
CA LYS A 323 30.07 4.78 11.16
C LYS A 323 28.71 4.28 10.69
N VAL A 324 27.66 4.60 11.46
CA VAL A 324 26.26 4.40 11.08
C VAL A 324 25.84 5.30 9.93
N ILE A 325 25.15 4.74 8.95
CA ILE A 325 24.39 5.44 7.93
C ILE A 325 22.93 5.01 8.08
N SER A 326 22.10 5.90 8.63
CA SER A 326 20.73 5.57 9.00
C SER A 326 19.80 5.38 7.78
N MET A 327 18.79 4.53 7.95
CA MET A 327 17.70 4.28 6.99
C MET A 327 18.16 4.14 5.52
N THR A 328 19.24 3.41 5.31
CA THR A 328 19.84 3.16 4.00
C THR A 328 19.34 1.84 3.42
N ASP A 329 19.23 1.75 2.08
CA ASP A 329 18.77 0.54 1.38
C ASP A 329 19.60 -0.69 1.78
N VAL A 330 18.90 -1.78 2.10
CA VAL A 330 19.53 -3.08 2.40
C VAL A 330 19.67 -3.94 1.14
N GLU A 331 20.45 -5.02 1.23
CA GLU A 331 20.47 -6.06 0.19
C GLU A 331 19.48 -7.19 0.48
N VAL A 332 19.21 -8.01 -0.53
CA VAL A 332 18.11 -8.99 -0.54
C VAL A 332 18.08 -9.94 0.66
N ASN A 333 19.23 -10.36 1.19
CA ASN A 333 19.28 -11.28 2.34
C ASN A 333 18.80 -10.62 3.63
N ALA A 334 19.01 -9.31 3.81
CA ALA A 334 18.48 -8.57 4.95
C ALA A 334 16.96 -8.50 4.88
N ILE A 335 16.38 -8.27 3.69
CA ILE A 335 14.92 -8.35 3.49
C ILE A 335 14.40 -9.74 3.84
N ARG A 336 15.10 -10.81 3.42
CA ARG A 336 14.76 -12.19 3.80
C ARG A 336 14.86 -12.44 5.31
N CYS A 337 15.86 -11.88 5.98
CA CYS A 337 16.00 -11.95 7.44
C CYS A 337 14.80 -11.29 8.13
N TYR A 338 14.48 -10.04 7.81
CA TYR A 338 13.34 -9.32 8.36
C TYR A 338 12.01 -10.04 8.12
N LEU A 339 11.80 -10.58 6.91
CA LEU A 339 10.58 -11.33 6.59
C LEU A 339 10.48 -12.66 7.34
N GLN A 340 11.59 -13.36 7.59
CA GLN A 340 11.58 -14.57 8.43
C GLN A 340 11.16 -14.24 9.89
N LYS A 341 11.53 -13.06 10.42
CA LYS A 341 11.10 -12.60 11.76
C LYS A 341 9.62 -12.23 11.86
N GLU A 342 8.99 -11.92 10.72
CA GLU A 342 7.59 -11.52 10.62
C GLU A 342 6.72 -12.69 10.12
N ASP A 343 7.20 -13.94 10.35
CA ASP A 343 6.59 -15.22 9.95
C ASP A 343 6.19 -15.33 8.46
N PHE A 344 6.81 -14.53 7.60
CA PHE A 344 6.47 -14.49 6.17
C PHE A 344 7.16 -15.62 5.40
N ASN A 345 6.43 -16.71 5.18
CA ASN A 345 6.92 -17.91 4.51
C ASN A 345 6.26 -18.14 3.13
N VAL A 346 6.56 -17.27 2.16
CA VAL A 346 6.10 -17.44 0.77
C VAL A 346 7.04 -18.37 0.00
N LYS A 347 6.49 -19.46 -0.55
CA LYS A 347 7.26 -20.48 -1.29
C LYS A 347 7.79 -19.99 -2.65
N ASN A 348 7.11 -19.02 -3.26
CA ASN A 348 7.39 -18.53 -4.62
C ASN A 348 7.83 -17.05 -4.59
N ILE A 349 9.04 -16.79 -4.10
CA ILE A 349 9.64 -15.45 -4.10
C ILE A 349 10.69 -15.35 -5.21
N THR A 350 10.48 -14.44 -6.17
CA THR A 350 11.48 -14.06 -7.17
C THR A 350 12.40 -12.95 -6.64
N VAL A 351 13.65 -12.90 -7.10
CA VAL A 351 14.63 -11.87 -6.72
C VAL A 351 14.99 -11.03 -7.94
N GLU A 352 14.74 -9.72 -7.88
CA GLU A 352 15.19 -8.74 -8.88
C GLU A 352 16.12 -7.74 -8.19
N GLY A 353 17.43 -7.98 -8.26
CA GLY A 353 18.45 -7.18 -7.59
C GLY A 353 18.29 -7.20 -6.06
N ASN A 354 18.02 -6.04 -5.45
CA ASN A 354 17.75 -5.91 -4.01
C ASN A 354 16.24 -5.91 -3.68
N THR A 355 15.39 -6.38 -4.59
CA THR A 355 13.94 -6.44 -4.40
C THR A 355 13.48 -7.88 -4.36
N LEU A 356 12.60 -8.22 -3.41
CA LEU A 356 11.85 -9.47 -3.42
C LEU A 356 10.51 -9.25 -4.11
N ILE A 357 10.09 -10.21 -4.92
CA ILE A 357 8.85 -10.14 -5.71
C ILE A 357 7.98 -11.34 -5.40
N VAL A 358 6.71 -11.07 -5.12
CA VAL A 358 5.67 -12.07 -4.89
C VAL A 358 4.48 -11.75 -5.79
N ASP A 359 4.03 -12.76 -6.54
CA ASP A 359 2.83 -12.64 -7.37
C ASP A 359 1.57 -12.61 -6.49
N THR A 360 0.61 -11.76 -6.86
CA THR A 360 -0.67 -11.62 -6.17
C THR A 360 -1.82 -11.43 -7.16
N ASN A 361 -3.05 -11.50 -6.66
CA ASN A 361 -4.26 -11.29 -7.45
C ASN A 361 -5.36 -10.63 -6.61
N GLY A 362 -6.30 -10.01 -7.31
CA GLY A 362 -7.39 -9.27 -6.68
C GLY A 362 -8.47 -8.88 -7.68
N THR A 363 -9.36 -8.00 -7.21
CA THR A 363 -10.48 -7.47 -7.99
C THR A 363 -10.57 -5.97 -7.79
N MET A 364 -10.80 -5.22 -8.85
CA MET A 364 -11.08 -3.79 -8.81
C MET A 364 -12.53 -3.57 -9.24
N ASN A 365 -13.40 -3.22 -8.30
CA ASN A 365 -14.74 -2.73 -8.61
C ASN A 365 -14.65 -1.26 -9.05
N ILE A 366 -15.29 -0.94 -10.16
CA ILE A 366 -15.25 0.37 -10.78
C ILE A 366 -16.67 0.77 -11.14
N ASN A 367 -17.07 1.95 -10.68
CA ASN A 367 -18.34 2.59 -10.97
C ASN A 367 -18.00 4.03 -11.40
N GLY A 368 -17.83 4.23 -12.69
CA GLY A 368 -17.27 5.46 -13.27
C GLY A 368 -18.08 5.97 -14.46
N TYR A 369 -17.96 7.28 -14.71
CA TYR A 369 -18.61 7.96 -15.83
C TYR A 369 -17.64 8.10 -17.00
N GLY A 370 -18.12 7.85 -18.21
CA GLY A 370 -17.30 7.80 -19.43
C GLY A 370 -16.85 9.17 -19.92
N LEU A 371 -16.06 9.18 -20.99
CA LEU A 371 -15.68 10.40 -21.72
C LEU A 371 -16.78 10.87 -22.70
N GLU A 372 -17.56 9.95 -23.27
CA GLU A 372 -18.46 10.24 -24.39
C GLU A 372 -19.85 10.70 -23.96
N THR A 373 -20.09 12.01 -24.04
CA THR A 373 -21.41 12.63 -23.92
C THR A 373 -22.16 12.66 -25.27
N LYS A 374 -23.49 12.54 -25.24
CA LYS A 374 -24.38 12.62 -26.41
C LYS A 374 -25.52 13.56 -26.05
N ILE A 375 -25.75 14.55 -26.90
CA ILE A 375 -26.84 15.50 -26.76
C ILE A 375 -27.89 15.15 -27.82
N GLU A 376 -29.14 15.00 -27.38
CA GLU A 376 -30.29 14.74 -28.23
C GLU A 376 -31.34 15.84 -28.02
N THR A 377 -31.98 16.26 -29.11
CA THR A 377 -33.02 17.28 -29.10
C THR A 377 -34.34 16.69 -29.57
N ILE A 378 -35.41 16.91 -28.81
CA ILE A 378 -36.77 16.46 -29.15
C ILE A 378 -37.66 17.71 -29.25
N GLU A 379 -38.23 17.95 -30.42
CA GLU A 379 -39.20 19.03 -30.65
C GLU A 379 -40.59 18.66 -30.12
N ILE A 380 -41.28 19.65 -29.57
CA ILE A 380 -42.64 19.58 -29.03
C ILE A 380 -43.39 20.78 -29.62
N PRO A 381 -44.03 20.61 -30.79
CA PRO A 381 -44.86 21.65 -31.39
C PRO A 381 -45.98 22.05 -30.43
N HIS A 382 -46.24 23.35 -30.29
CA HIS A 382 -47.42 23.80 -29.57
C HIS A 382 -48.66 23.50 -30.41
N LYS A 383 -49.68 22.88 -29.82
CA LYS A 383 -50.98 22.75 -30.49
C LYS A 383 -51.55 24.15 -30.69
N HIS A 384 -51.79 24.55 -31.93
CA HIS A 384 -52.44 25.82 -32.22
C HIS A 384 -53.86 25.86 -31.59
N PRO A 385 -54.17 26.87 -30.77
CA PRO A 385 -55.55 27.15 -30.41
C PRO A 385 -56.23 27.90 -31.56
N LYS A 386 -56.64 27.15 -32.62
CA LYS A 386 -57.69 27.46 -33.60
C LYS A 386 -57.70 26.42 -34.73
N ASP A 387 -58.55 25.42 -34.60
CA ASP A 387 -59.18 24.66 -35.70
C ASP A 387 -60.59 24.18 -35.29
N GLU A 388 -61.24 24.89 -34.36
CA GLU A 388 -62.69 24.83 -34.19
C GLU A 388 -63.29 26.03 -34.97
N PRO A 389 -64.19 25.79 -35.94
CA PRO A 389 -64.96 26.86 -36.57
C PRO A 389 -65.81 27.56 -35.50
N PRO A 390 -66.00 28.90 -35.58
CA PRO A 390 -67.01 29.53 -34.75
C PRO A 390 -68.39 28.96 -35.09
N GLU A 391 -69.14 28.52 -34.08
CA GLU A 391 -70.53 28.12 -34.27
C GLU A 391 -71.32 29.28 -34.91
N PRO A 392 -72.19 29.00 -35.90
CA PRO A 392 -73.01 30.04 -36.50
C PRO A 392 -73.99 30.56 -35.44
N SER A 393 -73.96 31.88 -35.20
CA SER A 393 -74.88 32.51 -34.26
C SER A 393 -76.32 32.46 -34.80
N GLU A 394 -77.13 31.57 -34.25
CA GLU A 394 -78.57 31.58 -34.51
C GLU A 394 -79.19 32.87 -33.98
N SER A 395 -79.95 33.55 -34.84
CA SER A 395 -80.81 34.66 -34.43
C SER A 395 -82.10 34.08 -33.82
N PRO A 396 -82.68 34.72 -32.79
CA PRO A 396 -83.80 34.12 -32.06
C PRO A 396 -85.11 34.11 -32.87
N GLU A 397 -85.72 32.94 -32.98
CA GLU A 397 -87.14 32.76 -33.38
C GLU A 397 -88.07 32.62 -32.15
N PRO A 398 -89.39 32.81 -32.31
CA PRO A 398 -90.19 33.48 -31.26
C PRO A 398 -90.80 32.57 -30.20
N GLU A 399 -91.12 33.18 -29.05
CA GLU A 399 -91.92 32.55 -27.99
C GLU A 399 -93.34 32.19 -28.47
N LEU A 400 -93.79 30.98 -28.11
CA LEU A 400 -95.20 30.61 -28.06
C LEU A 400 -95.55 30.15 -26.63
N PRO A 401 -96.76 30.47 -26.13
CA PRO A 401 -97.02 30.54 -24.69
C PRO A 401 -97.27 29.18 -24.02
N ALA A 402 -96.84 29.06 -22.77
CA ALA A 402 -97.24 27.98 -21.87
C ALA A 402 -98.57 28.30 -21.14
N PRO A 403 -99.34 27.30 -20.69
CA PRO A 403 -100.74 27.50 -20.29
C PRO A 403 -100.95 27.91 -18.83
N GLU A 404 -102.05 28.62 -18.57
CA GLU A 404 -102.84 28.56 -17.32
C GLU A 404 -103.21 27.09 -17.04
N GLU A 405 -103.38 26.55 -15.83
CA GLU A 405 -103.68 27.05 -14.47
C GLU A 405 -103.16 25.91 -13.50
N ASN A 406 -103.11 25.95 -12.17
CA ASN A 406 -103.83 26.74 -11.18
C ASN A 406 -103.07 26.79 -9.82
N LYS A 407 -103.52 27.65 -8.91
CA LYS A 407 -102.89 27.96 -7.61
C LYS A 407 -103.03 26.83 -6.57
N LEU A 408 -102.13 26.83 -5.59
CA LEU A 408 -102.50 26.81 -4.17
C LEU A 408 -101.37 27.39 -3.28
N PHE A 409 -101.75 28.26 -2.34
CA PHE A 409 -100.85 28.97 -1.42
C PHE A 409 -100.42 28.08 -0.25
N TYR A 410 -99.26 28.36 0.36
CA TYR A 410 -99.17 28.96 1.71
C TYR A 410 -97.70 29.29 2.11
N ASN A 411 -97.56 30.22 3.05
CA ASN A 411 -96.31 30.69 3.69
C ASN A 411 -95.49 29.51 4.27
N VAL A 412 -94.17 29.59 4.48
CA VAL A 412 -93.35 30.70 5.03
C VAL A 412 -92.00 30.80 4.30
#